data_AF-A0A6M2DB09-F1
#
_entry.id   AF-A0A6M2DB09-F1
#
_cell.length_a   1.000
_cell.length_b   1.000
_cell.length_c   1.000
_cell.angle_alpha   90.00
_cell.angle_beta   90.00
_cell.angle_gamma   90.00
#
_symmetry.space_group_name_H-M   'P 1'
#
loop_
_entity.id
_entity.type
_entity.pdbx_description
1 polymer ?
#
loop_
_entity_poly.entity_id
_entity_poly.type
_entity_poly.pdbx_seq_one_letter_code
_entity_poly.pdbx_strand_id
1 'polypeptide(L)'
;MLLLLLQVFCSCFAGVYNEFLLKDTGVNIDIMVHNVFMYIDSIVCNAAVLLVRGEAWSAFSRASVATLVNPLVIAIIVNGAICGIVTSVFLKSLNSILKTFASALDLSVMAVLCWIIFKIPVDAYTVMAIAIVSIAIYCYSQQPVVNKPKEMPRSRDDEDLQRGLMNGGKQRSAAVSAEKSAVLNV
;
A
#
# COMPACT_ATOMS: atom_id res chain seq x y z
N MET A 1 5.06 26.94 -11.52
CA MET A 1 6.04 26.37 -10.56
C MET A 1 5.40 26.03 -9.22
N LEU A 2 4.69 26.96 -8.55
CA LEU A 2 4.02 26.69 -7.28
C LEU A 2 3.06 25.49 -7.31
N LEU A 3 2.20 25.38 -8.34
CA LEU A 3 1.25 24.27 -8.49
C LEU A 3 1.95 22.91 -8.67
N LEU A 4 3.09 22.88 -9.35
CA LEU A 4 3.87 21.64 -9.52
C LEU A 4 4.50 21.21 -8.20
N LEU A 5 5.03 22.16 -7.44
CA LEU A 5 5.61 21.86 -6.12
C LEU A 5 4.54 21.37 -5.15
N LEU A 6 3.35 21.99 -5.16
CA LEU A 6 2.20 21.53 -4.38
C LEU A 6 1.75 20.12 -4.80
N GLN A 7 1.70 19.84 -6.11
CA GLN A 7 1.33 18.52 -6.64
C GLN A 7 2.32 17.44 -6.20
N VAL A 8 3.62 17.71 -6.31
CA VAL A 8 4.67 16.77 -5.89
C VAL A 8 4.60 16.56 -4.37
N PHE A 9 4.43 17.63 -3.59
CA PHE A 9 4.28 17.53 -2.15
C PHE A 9 3.07 16.67 -1.75
N CYS A 10 1.91 16.92 -2.36
CA CYS A 10 0.70 16.14 -2.14
C CYS A 10 0.88 14.66 -2.51
N SER A 11 1.54 14.38 -3.64
CA SER A 11 1.82 13.02 -4.09
C SER A 11 2.75 12.26 -3.13
N CYS A 12 3.82 12.89 -2.66
CA CYS A 12 4.73 12.31 -1.66
C CYS A 12 4.02 12.10 -0.32
N PHE A 13 3.27 13.09 0.15
CA PHE A 13 2.52 13.00 1.41
C PHE A 13 1.47 11.89 1.37
N ALA A 14 0.69 11.78 0.28
CA ALA A 14 -0.29 10.71 0.09
C ALA A 14 0.37 9.32 0.08
N GLY A 15 1.56 9.19 -0.54
CA GLY A 15 2.32 7.95 -0.55
C GLY A 15 2.76 7.48 0.84
N VAL A 16 3.28 8.40 1.66
CA VAL A 16 3.72 8.13 3.04
C VAL A 16 2.53 7.94 3.98
N TYR A 17 1.45 8.71 3.81
CA TYR A 17 0.22 8.58 4.60
C TYR A 17 -0.44 7.22 4.36
N ASN A 18 -0.57 6.78 3.11
CA ASN A 18 -1.10 5.45 2.80
C ASN A 18 -0.24 4.33 3.42
N GLU A 19 1.09 4.49 3.44
CA GLU A 19 1.98 3.57 4.14
C GLU A 19 1.79 3.59 5.66
N PHE A 20 1.67 4.78 6.26
CA PHE A 20 1.45 4.97 7.70
C PHE A 20 0.14 4.31 8.14
N LEU A 21 -0.96 4.50 7.41
CA LEU A 21 -2.26 3.92 7.75
C LEU A 21 -2.26 2.40 7.66
N LEU A 22 -1.52 1.83 6.70
CA LEU A 22 -1.35 0.39 6.57
C LEU A 22 -0.49 -0.23 7.68
N LYS A 23 0.50 0.50 8.22
CA LYS A 23 1.52 -0.05 9.14
C LYS A 23 1.29 0.26 10.63
N ASP A 24 0.70 1.41 11.00
CA ASP A 24 0.50 1.79 12.42
C ASP A 24 -0.91 1.42 12.94
N THR A 25 -1.88 1.14 12.05
CA THR A 25 -3.25 0.73 12.42
C THR A 25 -3.38 -0.78 12.62
N GLY A 26 -2.48 -1.36 13.44
CA GLY A 26 -2.28 -2.81 13.67
C GLY A 26 -3.45 -3.61 14.27
N VAL A 27 -4.70 -3.31 13.92
CA VAL A 27 -5.90 -4.05 14.34
C VAL A 27 -6.69 -4.44 13.10
N ASN A 28 -6.50 -5.67 12.62
CA ASN A 28 -7.45 -6.49 11.84
C ASN A 28 -8.42 -5.77 10.84
N ILE A 29 -8.01 -4.69 10.19
CA ILE A 29 -8.74 -4.13 9.06
C ILE A 29 -8.02 -4.63 7.82
N ASP A 30 -8.70 -5.51 7.09
CA ASP A 30 -8.18 -6.06 5.85
C ASP A 30 -7.77 -4.90 4.93
N ILE A 31 -6.57 -4.94 4.37
CA ILE A 31 -5.99 -3.89 3.50
C ILE A 31 -6.95 -3.52 2.37
N MET A 32 -7.75 -4.49 1.92
CA MET A 32 -8.76 -4.25 0.89
C MET A 32 -9.84 -3.25 1.36
N VAL A 33 -10.22 -3.28 2.64
CA VAL A 33 -11.19 -2.36 3.24
C VAL A 33 -10.61 -0.94 3.34
N HIS A 34 -9.34 -0.80 3.69
CA HIS A 34 -8.68 0.52 3.70
C HIS A 34 -8.60 1.13 2.29
N ASN A 35 -8.18 0.34 1.29
CA ASN A 35 -8.18 0.76 -0.10
C ASN A 35 -9.59 1.16 -0.58
N VAL A 36 -10.63 0.44 -0.17
CA VAL A 36 -12.02 0.77 -0.50
C VAL A 36 -12.41 2.14 0.08
N PHE A 37 -12.12 2.43 1.35
CA PHE A 37 -12.42 3.74 1.93
C PHE A 37 -11.66 4.87 1.24
N MET A 38 -10.38 4.68 0.90
CA MET A 38 -9.59 5.65 0.14
C MET A 38 -10.19 5.89 -1.26
N TYR A 39 -10.63 4.84 -1.96
CA TYR A 39 -11.24 4.99 -3.27
C TYR A 39 -12.63 5.64 -3.22
N ILE A 40 -13.44 5.35 -2.19
CA ILE A 40 -14.74 6.01 -2.00
C ILE A 40 -14.55 7.52 -1.78
N ASP A 41 -13.61 7.91 -0.92
CA ASP A 41 -13.30 9.33 -0.69
C ASP A 41 -12.83 10.02 -1.98
N SER A 42 -11.99 9.35 -2.77
CA SER A 42 -11.55 9.82 -4.08
C SER A 42 -12.72 10.01 -5.08
N ILE A 43 -13.70 9.09 -5.10
CA ILE A 43 -14.88 9.20 -5.96
C ILE A 43 -15.74 10.41 -5.53
N VAL A 44 -15.96 10.58 -4.23
CA VAL A 44 -16.73 11.71 -3.68
C VAL A 44 -16.04 13.04 -3.98
N CYS A 45 -14.73 13.12 -3.81
CA CYS A 45 -13.94 14.30 -4.11
C CYS A 45 -13.99 14.65 -5.60
N ASN A 46 -13.78 13.67 -6.49
CA ASN A 46 -13.87 13.89 -7.93
C ASN A 46 -15.29 14.35 -8.35
N ALA A 47 -16.34 13.76 -7.76
CA ALA A 47 -17.71 14.18 -8.01
C ALA A 47 -17.98 15.62 -7.53
N ALA A 48 -17.48 16.00 -6.34
CA ALA A 48 -17.60 17.35 -5.81
C ALA A 48 -16.89 18.38 -6.71
N VAL A 49 -15.69 18.08 -7.20
CA VAL A 49 -14.96 18.93 -8.14
C VAL A 49 -15.77 19.12 -9.43
N LEU A 50 -16.39 18.06 -9.95
CA LEU A 50 -17.22 18.10 -11.15
C LEU A 50 -18.47 18.98 -10.97
N LEU A 51 -19.07 18.95 -9.77
CA LEU A 51 -20.20 19.80 -9.39
C LEU A 51 -19.79 21.27 -9.29
N VAL A 52 -18.66 21.57 -8.63
CA VAL A 52 -18.13 22.95 -8.50
C VAL A 52 -17.79 23.55 -9.86
N ARG A 53 -17.31 22.73 -10.80
CA ARG A 53 -17.04 23.15 -12.19
C ARG A 53 -18.30 23.34 -13.05
N GLY A 54 -19.47 22.91 -12.58
CA GLY A 54 -20.72 22.95 -13.36
C GLY A 54 -20.77 21.95 -14.51
N GLU A 55 -19.79 21.04 -14.62
CA GLU A 55 -19.67 20.08 -15.72
C GLU A 55 -20.43 18.77 -15.44
N ALA A 56 -21.04 18.62 -14.26
CA ALA A 56 -21.74 17.39 -13.87
C ALA A 56 -22.78 16.94 -14.90
N TRP A 57 -23.58 17.88 -15.45
CA TRP A 57 -24.57 17.54 -16.48
C TRP A 57 -23.95 17.19 -17.84
N SER A 58 -22.82 17.79 -18.19
CA SER A 58 -22.07 17.46 -19.40
C SER A 58 -21.37 16.11 -19.27
N ALA A 59 -20.89 15.76 -18.08
CA ALA A 59 -20.25 14.48 -17.81
C ALA A 59 -21.21 13.29 -17.95
N PHE A 60 -22.49 13.48 -17.66
CA PHE A 60 -23.56 12.51 -17.91
C PHE A 60 -24.23 12.65 -19.29
N SER A 61 -23.68 13.50 -20.18
CA SER A 61 -24.15 13.59 -21.56
C SER A 61 -24.01 12.24 -22.27
N ARG A 62 -24.94 11.97 -23.20
CA ARG A 62 -24.90 10.77 -24.06
C ARG A 62 -23.56 10.61 -24.78
N ALA A 63 -22.91 11.72 -25.14
CA ALA A 63 -21.61 11.72 -25.79
C ALA A 63 -20.50 11.19 -24.85
N SER A 64 -20.45 11.69 -23.61
CA SER A 64 -19.49 11.30 -22.58
C SER A 64 -19.65 9.82 -22.20
N VAL A 65 -20.89 9.37 -22.03
CA VAL A 65 -21.20 7.95 -21.75
C VAL A 65 -20.83 7.06 -22.95
N ALA A 66 -21.07 7.52 -24.18
CA ALA A 66 -20.65 6.81 -25.40
C ALA A 66 -19.12 6.65 -25.49
N THR A 67 -18.35 7.62 -24.99
CA THR A 67 -16.88 7.50 -24.89
C THR A 67 -16.47 6.48 -23.82
N LEU A 68 -17.17 6.44 -22.67
CA LEU A 68 -16.88 5.48 -21.59
C LEU A 68 -17.13 4.03 -21.98
N VAL A 69 -18.12 3.76 -22.84
CA VAL A 69 -18.41 2.39 -23.33
C VAL A 69 -17.47 1.94 -24.44
N ASN A 70 -16.57 2.81 -24.90
CA ASN A 70 -15.57 2.40 -25.89
C ASN A 70 -14.64 1.34 -25.27
N PRO A 71 -14.45 0.17 -25.92
CA PRO A 71 -13.67 -0.92 -25.35
C PRO A 71 -12.21 -0.52 -25.07
N LEU A 72 -11.66 0.43 -25.82
CA LEU A 72 -10.30 0.93 -25.62
C LEU A 72 -10.20 1.78 -24.34
N VAL A 73 -11.22 2.60 -24.06
CA VAL A 73 -11.29 3.41 -22.83
C VAL A 73 -11.47 2.50 -21.61
N ILE A 74 -12.34 1.49 -21.71
CA ILE A 74 -12.52 0.48 -20.66
C ILE A 74 -11.20 -0.25 -20.40
N ALA A 75 -10.46 -0.65 -21.44
CA ALA A 75 -9.16 -1.31 -21.28
C ALA A 75 -8.15 -0.43 -20.52
N ILE A 76 -8.11 0.88 -20.80
CA ILE A 76 -7.25 1.82 -20.06
C ILE A 76 -7.68 1.92 -18.59
N ILE A 77 -8.98 2.01 -18.31
CA ILE A 77 -9.52 2.09 -16.94
C ILE A 77 -9.18 0.81 -16.16
N VAL A 78 -9.41 -0.36 -16.75
CA VAL A 78 -9.12 -1.66 -16.12
C VAL A 78 -7.62 -1.82 -15.86
N ASN A 79 -6.76 -1.48 -16.82
CA ASN A 79 -5.30 -1.50 -16.62
C ASN A 79 -4.86 -0.55 -15.50
N GLY A 80 -5.44 0.66 -15.46
CA GLY A 80 -5.19 1.63 -14.38
C GLY A 80 -5.63 1.10 -13.01
N ALA A 81 -6.78 0.44 -12.94
CA ALA A 81 -7.29 -0.17 -11.70
C ALA A 81 -6.38 -1.31 -11.22
N ILE A 82 -5.93 -2.19 -12.13
CA ILE A 82 -4.99 -3.27 -11.80
C ILE A 82 -3.67 -2.67 -11.26
N CYS A 83 -3.12 -1.66 -11.93
CA CYS A 83 -1.91 -0.97 -11.48
C CYS A 83 -2.09 -0.36 -10.08
N GLY A 84 -3.25 0.24 -9.79
CA GLY A 84 -3.59 0.77 -8.46
C GLY A 84 -3.62 -0.32 -7.39
N ILE A 85 -4.26 -1.46 -7.66
CA ILE A 85 -4.33 -2.60 -6.73
C ILE A 85 -2.94 -3.19 -6.48
N VAL A 86 -2.17 -3.44 -7.55
CA VAL A 86 -0.79 -3.95 -7.46
C VAL A 86 0.06 -3.02 -6.60
N THR A 87 -0.09 -1.71 -6.77
CA THR A 87 0.61 -0.70 -5.99
C THR A 87 0.24 -0.77 -4.50
N SER A 88 -1.03 -0.93 -4.17
CA SER A 88 -1.47 -1.09 -2.78
C SER A 88 -0.95 -2.39 -2.15
N VAL A 89 -0.86 -3.48 -2.92
CA VAL A 89 -0.23 -4.73 -2.48
C VAL A 89 1.28 -4.57 -2.33
N PHE A 90 1.94 -3.80 -3.20
CA PHE A 90 3.38 -3.53 -3.11
C PHE A 90 3.74 -2.78 -1.83
N LEU A 91 2.89 -1.83 -1.41
CA LEU A 91 3.05 -1.09 -0.15
C LEU A 91 2.78 -1.94 1.11
N LYS A 92 2.09 -3.08 0.99
CA LYS A 92 1.96 -4.04 2.09
C LYS A 92 3.32 -4.58 2.52
N SER A 93 4.17 -4.87 1.54
CA SER A 93 5.44 -5.58 1.75
C SER A 93 6.64 -4.64 1.77
N LEU A 94 6.51 -3.41 1.25
CA LEU A 94 7.63 -2.50 0.96
C LEU A 94 7.32 -1.05 1.40
N ASN A 95 8.33 -0.19 1.49
CA ASN A 95 8.16 1.22 1.85
C ASN A 95 7.81 2.08 0.62
N SER A 96 7.20 3.25 0.84
CA SER A 96 6.87 4.26 -0.20
C SER A 96 8.08 4.69 -1.04
N ILE A 97 9.29 4.60 -0.48
CA ILE A 97 10.57 4.81 -1.18
C ILE A 97 10.78 3.74 -2.26
N LEU A 98 10.60 2.45 -1.93
CA LEU A 98 10.76 1.35 -2.88
C LEU A 98 9.70 1.39 -3.98
N LYS A 99 8.47 1.82 -3.65
CA LYS A 99 7.42 2.06 -4.66
C LYS A 99 7.87 3.07 -5.70
N THR A 100 8.54 4.15 -5.28
CA THR A 100 8.99 5.20 -6.19
C THR A 100 10.11 4.69 -7.10
N PHE A 101 11.05 3.90 -6.57
CA PHE A 101 12.07 3.22 -7.38
C PHE A 101 11.47 2.19 -8.34
N ALA A 102 10.48 1.40 -7.92
CA ALA A 102 9.79 0.44 -8.78
C ALA A 102 9.07 1.14 -9.95
N SER A 103 8.43 2.28 -9.69
CA SER A 103 7.79 3.08 -10.75
C SER A 103 8.81 3.70 -11.72
N ALA A 104 9.97 4.14 -11.24
CA ALA A 104 11.04 4.64 -12.11
C ALA A 104 11.66 3.52 -12.97
N LEU A 105 11.80 2.32 -12.41
CA LEU A 105 12.24 1.12 -13.14
C LEU A 105 11.23 0.74 -14.22
N ASP A 106 9.93 0.71 -13.88
CA ASP A 106 8.84 0.43 -14.82
C ASP A 106 8.89 1.39 -16.02
N LEU A 107 9.03 2.70 -15.78
CA LEU A 107 9.17 3.69 -16.85
C LEU A 107 10.41 3.45 -17.73
N SER A 108 11.52 3.03 -17.14
CA SER A 108 12.75 2.70 -17.87
C SER A 108 12.57 1.47 -18.76
N VAL A 109 11.89 0.43 -18.26
CA VAL A 109 11.55 -0.77 -19.03
C VAL A 109 10.57 -0.44 -20.16
N MET A 110 9.56 0.40 -19.88
CA MET A 110 8.61 0.86 -20.89
C MET A 110 9.30 1.62 -22.03
N ALA A 111 10.29 2.46 -21.73
CA ALA A 111 11.06 3.15 -22.77
C ALA A 111 11.81 2.17 -23.70
N VAL A 112 12.43 1.13 -23.13
CA VAL A 112 13.10 0.07 -23.91
C VAL A 112 12.09 -0.75 -24.73
N LEU A 113 10.93 -1.06 -24.14
CA LEU A 113 9.89 -1.82 -24.81
C LEU A 113 9.29 -1.05 -26.00
N CYS A 114 9.12 0.27 -25.86
CA CYS A 114 8.67 1.14 -26.95
C CYS A 114 9.65 1.16 -28.12
N TRP A 115 10.96 1.12 -27.86
CA TRP A 115 11.97 1.01 -28.91
C TRP A 115 11.85 -0.30 -29.70
N ILE A 116 11.61 -1.41 -29.00
CA ILE A 116 11.53 -2.74 -29.63
C ILE A 116 10.23 -2.89 -30.44
N ILE A 117 9.09 -2.54 -29.85
CA ILE A 117 7.76 -2.80 -30.44
C ILE A 117 7.40 -1.77 -31.50
N PHE A 118 7.57 -0.47 -31.20
CA PHE A 118 7.13 0.61 -32.08
C PHE A 118 8.24 1.18 -32.96
N LYS A 119 9.49 0.72 -32.78
CA LYS A 119 10.67 1.19 -33.52
C LYS A 119 10.86 2.71 -33.44
N ILE A 120 10.37 3.34 -32.38
CA ILE A 120 10.52 4.78 -32.14
C ILE A 120 11.97 5.05 -31.79
N PRO A 121 12.66 5.99 -32.47
CA PRO A 121 14.07 6.26 -32.19
C PRO A 121 14.24 6.77 -30.76
N VAL A 122 15.08 6.07 -29.98
CA VAL A 122 15.44 6.47 -28.62
C VAL A 122 16.57 7.50 -28.70
N ASP A 123 16.32 8.69 -28.17
CA ASP A 123 17.30 9.75 -28.11
C ASP A 123 18.41 9.43 -27.08
N ALA A 124 19.60 9.99 -27.27
CA ALA A 124 20.74 9.83 -26.38
C ALA A 124 20.42 10.29 -24.94
N TYR A 125 19.57 11.32 -24.80
CA TYR A 125 19.09 11.77 -23.48
C TYR A 125 18.31 10.70 -22.74
N THR A 126 17.48 9.91 -23.44
CA THR A 126 16.72 8.81 -22.83
C THR A 126 17.64 7.68 -22.39
N VAL A 127 18.67 7.36 -23.18
CA VAL A 127 19.68 6.36 -22.80
C VAL A 127 20.43 6.79 -21.54
N MET A 128 20.83 8.07 -21.47
CA MET A 128 21.50 8.62 -20.29
C MET A 128 20.58 8.62 -19.06
N ALA A 129 19.29 8.94 -19.21
CA ALA A 129 18.31 8.87 -18.13
C ALA A 129 18.15 7.44 -17.59
N ILE A 130 18.03 6.44 -18.46
CA ILE A 130 17.94 5.02 -18.07
C ILE A 130 19.20 4.60 -17.31
N ALA A 131 20.39 5.01 -17.76
CA ALA A 131 21.64 4.72 -17.07
C ALA A 131 21.67 5.31 -15.65
N ILE A 132 21.27 6.58 -15.48
CA ILE A 132 21.22 7.24 -14.17
C ILE A 132 20.24 6.53 -13.24
N VAL A 133 19.03 6.21 -13.71
CA VAL A 133 18.02 5.49 -12.92
C VAL A 133 18.54 4.10 -12.51
N SER A 134 19.19 3.39 -13.42
CA SER A 134 19.78 2.07 -13.15
C SER A 134 20.88 2.15 -12.09
N ILE A 135 21.77 3.15 -12.16
CA ILE A 135 22.82 3.38 -11.15
C ILE A 135 22.22 3.73 -9.79
N ALA A 136 21.19 4.58 -9.75
CA ALA A 136 20.53 4.95 -8.51
C ALA A 136 19.88 3.74 -7.81
N ILE A 137 19.20 2.88 -8.58
CA ILE A 137 18.60 1.64 -8.07
C ILE A 137 19.69 0.68 -7.57
N TYR A 138 20.78 0.54 -8.32
CA TYR A 138 21.90 -0.30 -7.92
C TYR A 138 22.53 0.17 -6.60
N CYS A 139 22.79 1.47 -6.46
CA CYS A 139 23.32 2.05 -5.24
C CYS A 139 22.38 1.84 -4.05
N TYR A 140 21.07 2.04 -4.25
CA TYR A 140 20.06 1.81 -3.23
C TYR A 140 19.99 0.33 -2.78
N SER A 141 20.14 -0.61 -3.72
CA SER A 141 20.11 -2.05 -3.42
C SER A 141 21.28 -2.54 -2.56
N GLN A 142 22.39 -1.79 -2.50
CA GLN A 142 23.56 -2.15 -1.69
C GLN A 142 23.37 -1.86 -0.20
N GLN A 143 22.52 -0.90 0.15
CA GLN A 143 22.18 -0.54 1.53
C GLN A 143 20.67 -0.32 1.66
N PRO A 144 19.86 -1.38 1.56
CA PRO A 144 18.41 -1.24 1.69
C PRO A 144 18.06 -0.74 3.10
N VAL A 145 17.21 0.28 3.20
CA VAL A 145 16.68 0.71 4.50
C VAL A 145 15.74 -0.37 5.04
N VAL A 146 16.26 -1.22 5.93
CA VAL A 146 15.49 -2.28 6.59
C VAL A 146 14.58 -1.63 7.64
N ASN A 147 13.32 -1.39 7.28
CA ASN A 147 12.30 -1.01 8.24
C ASN A 147 11.85 -2.28 8.98
N LYS A 148 12.44 -2.57 10.13
CA LYS A 148 12.00 -3.70 10.97
C LYS A 148 10.55 -3.43 11.41
N PRO A 149 9.63 -4.41 11.33
CA PRO A 149 8.29 -4.26 11.88
C PRO A 149 8.40 -3.85 13.35
N LYS A 150 7.69 -2.78 13.73
CA LYS A 150 7.55 -2.32 15.11
C LYS A 150 6.88 -3.46 15.88
N GLU A 151 7.61 -4.08 16.81
CA GLU A 151 7.03 -5.10 17.70
C GLU A 151 5.84 -4.47 18.41
N MET A 152 4.64 -5.03 18.19
CA MET A 152 3.45 -4.57 18.90
C MET A 152 3.70 -4.70 20.40
N PRO A 153 3.39 -3.67 21.21
CA PRO A 153 3.38 -3.84 22.65
C PRO A 153 2.30 -4.88 22.94
N ARG A 154 2.72 -6.05 23.43
CA ARG A 154 1.86 -7.09 23.97
C ARG A 154 0.84 -6.41 24.89
N SER A 155 -0.43 -6.40 24.51
CA SER A 155 -1.48 -5.80 25.33
C SER A 155 -1.40 -6.41 26.73
N ARG A 156 -1.46 -5.58 27.78
CA ARG A 156 -1.40 -6.03 29.18
C ARG A 156 -2.43 -7.13 29.49
N ASP A 157 -3.53 -7.17 28.74
CA ASP A 157 -4.57 -8.20 28.84
C ASP A 157 -4.06 -9.60 28.49
N ASP A 158 -3.13 -9.74 27.53
CA ASP A 158 -2.52 -11.02 27.18
C ASP A 158 -1.51 -11.48 28.25
N GLU A 159 -0.81 -10.55 28.90
CA GLU A 159 0.08 -10.88 30.02
C GLU A 159 -0.70 -11.30 31.26
N ASP A 160 -1.80 -10.62 31.58
CA ASP A 160 -2.63 -10.94 32.75
C ASP A 160 -3.41 -12.25 32.56
N LEU A 161 -3.90 -12.52 31.34
CA LEU A 161 -4.53 -13.80 31.02
C LEU A 161 -3.50 -14.94 31.04
N GLN A 162 -2.29 -14.73 30.52
CA GLN A 162 -1.23 -15.73 30.52
C GLN A 162 -0.66 -15.96 31.93
N ARG A 163 -0.54 -14.92 32.77
CA ARG A 163 -0.20 -15.03 34.20
C ARG A 163 -1.30 -15.73 34.99
N GLY A 164 -2.57 -15.46 34.69
CA GLY A 164 -3.73 -16.15 35.27
C GLY A 164 -3.73 -17.64 34.95
N LEU A 165 -3.44 -18.02 33.70
CA LEU A 165 -3.34 -19.41 33.28
C LEU A 165 -2.14 -20.13 33.93
N MET A 166 -0.99 -19.46 34.06
CA MET A 166 0.18 -20.03 34.76
C MET A 166 -0.03 -20.21 36.26
N ASN A 167 -0.69 -19.25 36.94
CA ASN A 167 -1.01 -19.37 38.36
C ASN A 167 -2.12 -20.39 38.64
N GLY A 168 -3.15 -20.44 37.78
CA GLY A 168 -4.23 -21.43 37.88
C GLY A 168 -3.74 -22.86 37.67
N GLY A 169 -2.81 -23.09 36.74
CA GLY A 169 -2.17 -24.39 36.53
C GLY A 169 -1.31 -24.83 37.72
N LYS A 170 -0.57 -23.90 38.32
CA LYS A 170 0.29 -24.18 39.49
C LYS A 170 -0.53 -24.46 40.76
N GLN A 171 -1.65 -23.77 40.96
CA GLN A 171 -2.58 -24.05 42.07
C GLN A 171 -3.29 -25.40 41.91
N ARG A 172 -3.76 -25.75 40.70
CA ARG A 172 -4.34 -27.08 40.44
C ARG A 172 -3.34 -28.21 40.66
N SER A 173 -2.10 -28.04 40.21
CA SER A 173 -1.05 -29.06 40.40
C SER A 173 -0.66 -29.23 41.88
N ALA A 174 -0.61 -28.13 42.65
CA ALA A 174 -0.36 -28.17 44.09
C ALA A 174 -1.52 -28.80 44.89
N ALA A 175 -2.78 -28.49 44.53
CA ALA A 175 -3.96 -29.09 45.16
C ALA A 175 -4.04 -30.61 44.93
N VAL A 176 -3.75 -31.08 43.71
CA VAL A 176 -3.70 -32.52 43.39
C VAL A 176 -2.56 -33.22 44.14
N SER A 177 -1.42 -32.56 44.34
CA SER A 177 -0.31 -33.12 45.11
C SER A 177 -0.61 -33.17 46.62
N ALA A 178 -1.33 -32.20 47.16
CA ALA A 178 -1.73 -32.18 48.56
C ALA A 178 -2.82 -33.23 48.87
N GLU A 179 -3.80 -33.39 47.97
CA GLU A 179 -4.85 -34.41 48.11
C GLU A 179 -4.25 -35.82 48.08
N LYS A 180 -3.27 -36.08 47.20
CA LYS A 180 -2.58 -37.37 47.12
C LYS A 180 -1.75 -37.69 48.36
N SER A 181 -1.20 -36.68 49.05
CA SER A 181 -0.49 -36.86 50.33
C SER A 181 -1.42 -37.05 51.53
N ALA A 182 -2.64 -36.51 51.50
CA ALA A 182 -3.62 -36.72 52.57
C ALA A 182 -4.24 -38.13 52.53
N VAL A 183 -4.47 -38.68 51.34
CA VAL A 183 -5.05 -40.03 51.16
C VAL A 183 -4.06 -41.15 51.50
N LEU A 184 -2.75 -40.89 51.45
CA LEU A 184 -1.71 -41.89 51.80
C LEU A 184 -1.43 -42.00 53.31
N ASN A 185 -2.05 -41.14 54.13
CA ASN A 185 -1.83 -41.07 55.59
C ASN A 185 -3.06 -41.52 56.42
N VAL A 186 -3.96 -42.32 55.83
CA VAL A 186 -5.07 -43.02 56.53
C VAL A 186 -4.90 -44.53 56.38
#